data_AF-A0A7N0T5Y0-F1
#
_entry.id   AF-A0A7N0T5Y0-F1
#
_cell.length_a   1.000
_cell.length_b   1.000
_cell.length_c   1.000
_cell.angle_alpha   90.00
_cell.angle_beta   90.00
_cell.angle_gamma   90.00
#
_symmetry.space_group_name_H-M   'P 1'
#
loop_
_entity.id
_entity.type
_entity.pdbx_description
1 polymer ?
#
loop_
_entity_poly.entity_id
_entity_poly.type
_entity_poly.pdbx_seq_one_letter_code
_entity_poly.pdbx_strand_id
1 'polypeptide(L)'
;MIMLFSRNPNIIKCYGCTETSKFPSLFLVMEYVPKKLRDVNDGKFEINWMNFVDIMAQTADALIHIHQHDRVFVDLKPENIMFFMEREGIRVKLIDLGSIVQDGVMDCKYYTLQYAAPEVSRKEDRSGRKIPITSKADVYSIGAIMLELLTEGAKEENKRYAASKSASIYELLELKKKQRDHIVSRPVKEKWNLNLEMMKNISTIVMSCYKEAPNQRVSMQNVRDQLLLLK
;
A
#
# COMPACT_ATOMS: atom_id res chain seq x y z
N MET A 1 -13.30 -0.47 18.09
CA MET A 1 -12.16 -0.73 17.19
C MET A 1 -11.52 0.57 16.70
N ILE A 2 -12.26 1.47 16.04
CA ILE A 2 -11.70 2.74 15.50
C ILE A 2 -10.96 3.60 16.55
N MET A 3 -11.52 3.73 17.75
CA MET A 3 -10.92 4.54 18.83
C MET A 3 -9.55 4.03 19.29
N LEU A 4 -9.23 2.74 19.10
CA LEU A 4 -7.98 2.13 19.55
C LEU A 4 -6.75 2.81 18.93
N PHE A 5 -6.87 3.26 17.68
CA PHE A 5 -5.77 3.81 16.89
C PHE A 5 -5.79 5.33 16.76
N SER A 6 -6.77 5.98 17.42
CA SER A 6 -7.07 7.41 17.26
C SER A 6 -5.95 8.37 17.68
N ARG A 7 -4.91 7.88 18.36
CA ARG A 7 -3.73 8.66 18.77
C ARG A 7 -2.65 8.75 17.70
N ASN A 8 -2.72 7.92 16.66
CA ASN A 8 -1.74 7.97 15.58
C ASN A 8 -2.12 9.06 14.57
N PRO A 9 -1.21 9.99 14.23
CA PRO A 9 -1.51 11.10 13.33
C PRO A 9 -1.81 10.64 11.89
N ASN A 10 -1.35 9.45 11.50
CA ASN A 10 -1.52 8.87 10.17
C ASN A 10 -2.73 7.94 10.03
N ILE A 11 -3.57 7.83 11.07
CA ILE A 11 -4.85 7.11 11.03
C ILE A 11 -5.98 8.11 11.15
N ILE A 12 -7.06 7.89 10.39
CA ILE A 12 -8.20 8.79 10.35
C ILE A 12 -8.82 8.98 11.74
N LYS A 13 -9.02 10.24 12.11
CA LYS A 13 -9.75 10.60 13.33
C LYS A 13 -11.25 10.44 13.10
N CYS A 14 -11.86 9.58 13.91
CA CYS A 14 -13.31 9.47 14.00
C CYS A 14 -13.80 10.28 15.21
N TYR A 15 -14.73 11.19 14.96
CA TYR A 15 -15.35 12.04 15.98
C TYR A 15 -16.53 11.36 16.67
N GLY A 16 -17.14 10.36 16.03
CA GLY A 16 -18.23 9.59 16.59
C GLY A 16 -19.10 8.95 15.51
N CYS A 17 -20.24 8.43 15.94
CA CYS A 17 -21.28 7.92 15.06
C CYS A 17 -22.64 8.54 15.39
N THR A 18 -23.54 8.54 14.42
CA THR A 18 -24.94 8.94 14.61
C THR A 18 -25.84 8.00 13.84
N GLU A 19 -27.05 7.84 14.33
CA GLU A 19 -28.14 7.10 13.68
C GLU A 19 -29.32 8.05 13.52
N THR A 20 -30.18 7.80 12.53
CA THR A 20 -31.39 8.60 12.32
C THR A 20 -32.57 7.69 12.11
N SER A 21 -33.70 8.01 12.74
CA SER A 21 -34.94 7.26 12.56
C SER A 21 -35.49 7.35 11.13
N LYS A 22 -35.04 8.34 10.34
CA LYS A 22 -35.45 8.52 8.94
C LYS A 22 -34.70 7.62 7.96
N PHE A 23 -33.49 7.19 8.30
CA PHE A 23 -32.66 6.29 7.51
C PHE A 23 -31.99 5.32 8.49
N PRO A 24 -32.45 4.05 8.58
CA PRO A 24 -31.91 3.07 9.52
C PRO A 24 -30.50 2.65 9.08
N SER A 25 -29.55 3.55 9.26
CA SER A 25 -28.16 3.46 8.82
C SER A 25 -27.29 4.17 9.84
N LEU A 26 -26.17 3.52 10.14
CA LEU A 26 -25.14 4.08 11.00
C LEU A 26 -24.26 5.03 10.16
N PHE A 27 -24.12 6.26 10.61
CA PHE A 27 -23.25 7.26 10.00
C PHE A 27 -22.02 7.45 10.87
N LEU A 28 -20.83 7.48 10.26
CA LEU A 28 -19.58 7.81 10.93
C LEU A 28 -19.19 9.25 10.61
N VAL A 29 -18.84 10.03 11.64
CA VAL A 29 -18.34 11.40 11.50
C VAL A 29 -16.83 11.37 11.68
N MET A 30 -16.08 11.74 10.64
CA MET A 30 -14.62 11.63 10.59
C MET A 30 -13.99 12.93 10.10
N GLU A 31 -12.68 13.09 10.30
CA GLU A 31 -11.94 14.20 9.70
C GLU A 31 -12.03 14.15 8.16
N TYR A 32 -12.12 15.33 7.55
CA TYR A 32 -12.20 15.44 6.10
C TYR A 32 -10.81 15.36 5.48
N VAL A 33 -10.64 14.45 4.53
CA VAL A 33 -9.42 14.32 3.73
C VAL A 33 -9.81 14.37 2.26
N PRO A 34 -9.29 15.32 1.46
CA PRO A 34 -9.79 15.60 0.13
C PRO A 34 -9.35 14.63 -0.97
N LYS A 35 -8.22 13.93 -0.81
CA LYS A 35 -7.61 13.14 -1.89
C LYS A 35 -7.34 11.71 -1.47
N LYS A 36 -7.50 10.77 -2.40
CA LYS A 36 -7.11 9.37 -2.25
C LYS A 36 -5.87 9.10 -3.07
N LEU A 37 -5.05 8.14 -2.66
CA LEU A 37 -3.93 7.68 -3.47
C LEU A 37 -4.41 7.12 -4.81
N ARG A 38 -5.60 6.50 -4.85
CA ARG A 38 -6.25 6.08 -6.10
C ARG A 38 -6.40 7.21 -7.13
N ASP A 39 -6.59 8.46 -6.71
CA ASP A 39 -6.67 9.60 -7.62
C ASP A 39 -5.33 9.84 -8.36
N VAL A 40 -4.21 9.46 -7.75
CA VAL A 40 -2.90 9.45 -8.40
C VAL A 40 -2.81 8.32 -9.42
N ASN A 41 -3.25 7.11 -9.05
CA ASN A 41 -3.29 5.95 -9.96
C ASN A 41 -4.16 6.21 -11.20
N ASP A 42 -5.26 6.95 -11.04
CA ASP A 42 -6.17 7.33 -12.12
C ASP A 42 -5.70 8.54 -12.95
N GLY A 43 -4.56 9.15 -12.61
CA GLY A 43 -4.04 10.34 -13.29
C GLY A 43 -4.83 11.62 -13.00
N LYS A 44 -5.71 11.64 -11.98
CA LYS A 44 -6.48 12.80 -11.54
C LYS A 44 -5.65 13.76 -10.69
N PHE A 45 -4.56 13.28 -10.08
CA PHE A 45 -3.64 14.08 -9.30
C PHE A 45 -2.19 13.64 -9.53
N GLU A 46 -1.28 14.60 -9.68
CA GLU A 46 0.14 14.30 -9.82
C GLU A 46 0.88 14.47 -8.50
N ILE A 47 1.78 13.54 -8.21
CA ILE A 47 2.74 13.61 -7.11
C ILE A 47 4.16 13.53 -7.67
N ASN A 48 5.11 14.11 -6.94
CA ASN A 48 6.54 13.96 -7.22
C ASN A 48 7.16 12.82 -6.38
N TRP A 49 8.46 12.57 -6.57
CA TRP A 49 9.21 11.56 -5.83
C TRP A 49 9.11 11.72 -4.31
N MET A 50 9.31 12.94 -3.80
CA MET A 50 9.30 13.21 -2.36
C MET A 50 7.93 12.92 -1.75
N ASN A 51 6.86 13.32 -2.44
CA ASN A 51 5.50 13.00 -2.02
C ASN A 51 5.24 11.50 -2.05
N PHE A 52 5.71 10.77 -3.06
CA PHE A 52 5.61 9.30 -3.09
C PHE A 52 6.28 8.67 -1.87
N VAL A 53 7.54 9.05 -1.58
CA VAL A 53 8.29 8.56 -0.42
C VAL A 53 7.58 8.89 0.89
N ASP A 54 7.13 10.13 1.06
CA ASP A 54 6.42 10.58 2.27
C ASP A 54 5.08 9.86 2.47
N ILE A 55 4.31 9.64 1.41
CA ILE A 55 3.03 8.93 1.51
C ILE A 55 3.29 7.49 1.96
N MET A 56 4.23 6.79 1.33
CA MET A 56 4.53 5.39 1.65
C MET A 56 5.11 5.25 3.07
N ALA A 57 6.01 6.15 3.48
CA ALA A 57 6.61 6.13 4.82
C ALA A 57 5.56 6.38 5.91
N GLN A 58 4.69 7.39 5.75
CA GLN A 58 3.61 7.67 6.70
C GLN A 58 2.54 6.56 6.74
N THR A 59 2.28 5.91 5.60
CA THR A 59 1.42 4.72 5.55
C THR A 59 2.05 3.58 6.36
N ALA A 60 3.35 3.36 6.23
CA ALA A 60 4.08 2.37 7.01
C ALA A 60 4.04 2.69 8.52
N ASP A 61 4.15 3.95 8.92
CA ASP A 61 4.01 4.36 10.33
C ASP A 61 2.62 4.06 10.91
N ALA A 62 1.55 4.28 10.14
CA ALA A 62 0.19 3.88 10.54
C ALA A 62 0.08 2.36 10.75
N LEU A 63 0.64 1.56 9.83
CA LEU A 63 0.60 0.11 9.90
C LEU A 63 1.45 -0.43 11.05
N ILE A 64 2.63 0.13 11.30
CA ILE A 64 3.45 -0.21 12.48
C ILE A 64 2.65 -0.01 13.76
N HIS A 65 1.92 1.10 13.88
CA HIS A 65 1.10 1.37 15.05
C HIS A 65 -0.04 0.36 15.22
N ILE A 66 -0.67 -0.07 14.13
CA ILE A 66 -1.69 -1.14 14.14
C ILE A 66 -1.07 -2.47 14.58
N HIS A 67 0.09 -2.83 14.01
CA HIS A 67 0.81 -4.07 14.32
C HIS A 67 1.26 -4.15 15.78
N GLN A 68 1.63 -3.02 16.38
CA GLN A 68 1.97 -2.93 17.82
C GLN A 68 0.80 -3.26 18.77
N HIS A 69 -0.44 -3.32 18.26
CA HIS A 69 -1.63 -3.73 19.01
C HIS A 69 -2.08 -5.15 18.65
N ASP A 70 -1.19 -5.97 18.08
CA ASP A 70 -1.48 -7.34 17.62
C ASP A 70 -2.62 -7.40 16.59
N ARG A 71 -2.71 -6.38 15.73
CA ARG A 71 -3.72 -6.26 14.68
C ARG A 71 -3.08 -6.20 13.30
N VAL A 72 -3.82 -6.64 12.30
CA VAL A 72 -3.43 -6.61 10.88
C VAL A 72 -4.50 -5.89 10.08
N PHE A 73 -4.12 -5.00 9.17
CA PHE A 73 -5.05 -4.17 8.43
C PHE A 73 -5.77 -4.94 7.31
N VAL A 74 -5.04 -5.80 6.59
CA VAL A 74 -5.48 -6.81 5.61
C VAL A 74 -6.10 -6.27 4.31
N ASP A 75 -6.80 -5.15 4.32
CA ASP A 75 -7.40 -4.53 3.12
C ASP A 75 -6.69 -3.23 2.71
N LEU A 76 -5.36 -3.21 2.77
CA LEU A 76 -4.58 -2.05 2.36
C LEU A 76 -4.60 -1.90 0.83
N LYS A 77 -5.07 -0.74 0.37
CA LYS A 77 -5.24 -0.40 -1.06
C LYS A 77 -5.20 1.12 -1.27
N PRO A 78 -4.98 1.62 -2.50
CA PRO A 78 -4.90 3.05 -2.77
C PRO A 78 -6.15 3.85 -2.37
N GLU A 79 -7.33 3.23 -2.34
CA GLU A 79 -8.58 3.86 -1.91
C GLU A 79 -8.60 4.15 -0.41
N ASN A 80 -7.85 3.37 0.37
CA ASN A 80 -7.80 3.46 1.84
C ASN A 80 -6.66 4.37 2.33
N ILE A 81 -5.77 4.81 1.44
CA ILE A 81 -4.70 5.77 1.74
C ILE A 81 -5.16 7.14 1.25
N MET A 82 -5.55 8.01 2.18
CA MET A 82 -5.94 9.39 1.87
C MET A 82 -4.83 10.36 2.23
N PHE A 83 -4.79 11.52 1.59
CA PHE A 83 -3.80 12.54 1.89
C PHE A 83 -4.26 13.97 1.60
N PHE A 84 -3.51 14.92 2.13
CA PHE A 84 -3.67 16.35 1.87
C PHE A 84 -2.33 17.08 2.01
N MET A 85 -2.29 18.31 1.48
CA MET A 85 -1.11 19.17 1.57
C MET A 85 -1.26 20.13 2.75
N GLU A 86 -0.28 20.16 3.63
CA GLU A 86 -0.08 21.18 4.65
C GLU A 86 1.11 22.07 4.28
N ARG A 87 1.34 23.13 5.08
CA ARG A 87 2.51 24.02 4.91
C ARG A 87 3.84 23.26 5.01
N GLU A 88 3.88 22.21 5.84
CA GLU A 88 5.08 21.42 6.11
C GLU A 88 5.25 20.21 5.18
N GLY A 89 4.33 20.01 4.23
CA GLY A 89 4.37 18.90 3.27
C GLY A 89 3.09 18.07 3.26
N ILE A 90 3.19 16.87 2.71
CA ILE A 90 2.05 15.96 2.57
C ILE A 90 1.74 15.24 3.89
N ARG A 91 0.46 15.10 4.21
CA ARG A 91 -0.03 14.31 5.35
C ARG A 91 -0.89 13.17 4.88
N VAL A 92 -0.66 11.98 5.42
CA VAL A 92 -1.43 10.77 5.12
C VAL A 92 -2.41 10.44 6.24
N LYS A 93 -3.58 9.92 5.85
CA LYS A 93 -4.59 9.34 6.71
C LYS A 93 -5.02 7.99 6.14
N LEU A 94 -4.74 6.92 6.89
CA LEU A 94 -5.26 5.59 6.62
C LEU A 94 -6.71 5.52 7.13
N ILE A 95 -7.63 5.15 6.24
CA ILE A 95 -9.07 5.05 6.52
C ILE A 95 -9.54 3.59 6.52
N ASP A 96 -10.83 3.36 6.70
CA ASP A 96 -11.49 2.05 6.56
C ASP A 96 -10.90 0.93 7.45
N LEU A 97 -11.03 1.14 8.75
CA LEU A 97 -10.55 0.21 9.79
C LEU A 97 -11.49 -1.00 10.00
N GLY A 98 -12.50 -1.18 9.14
CA GLY A 98 -13.52 -2.22 9.31
C GLY A 98 -13.05 -3.64 9.03
N SER A 99 -11.96 -3.79 8.26
CA SER A 99 -11.38 -5.07 7.86
C SER A 99 -10.25 -5.56 8.77
N ILE A 100 -9.93 -4.80 9.83
CA ILE A 100 -8.83 -5.14 10.74
C ILE A 100 -9.12 -6.43 11.49
N VAL A 101 -8.15 -7.33 11.51
CA VAL A 101 -8.22 -8.62 12.21
C VAL A 101 -7.15 -8.74 13.29
N GLN A 102 -7.27 -9.76 14.14
CA GLN A 102 -6.22 -10.14 15.08
C GLN A 102 -5.04 -10.75 14.31
N ASP A 103 -3.80 -10.46 14.69
CA ASP A 103 -2.64 -11.17 14.15
C ASP A 103 -2.72 -12.67 14.47
N GLY A 104 -2.43 -13.51 13.49
CA GLY A 104 -2.45 -14.96 13.61
C GLY A 104 -3.78 -15.62 13.25
N VAL A 105 -4.80 -14.86 12.81
CA VAL A 105 -6.07 -15.46 12.38
C VAL A 105 -5.89 -16.31 11.11
N MET A 106 -6.74 -17.32 10.97
CA MET A 106 -6.69 -18.24 9.83
C MET A 106 -7.55 -17.77 8.65
N ASP A 107 -8.38 -16.75 8.85
CA ASP A 107 -9.26 -16.21 7.81
C ASP A 107 -9.65 -14.76 8.09
N CYS A 108 -10.01 -14.04 7.03
CA CYS A 108 -10.58 -12.70 7.06
C CYS A 108 -11.73 -12.58 6.06
N LYS A 109 -12.74 -11.79 6.39
CA LYS A 109 -13.97 -11.70 5.59
C LYS A 109 -13.86 -10.73 4.41
N TYR A 110 -13.07 -9.67 4.55
CA TYR A 110 -13.02 -8.55 3.63
C TYR A 110 -11.57 -8.24 3.25
N TYR A 111 -11.28 -8.25 1.95
CA TYR A 111 -10.00 -7.84 1.37
C TYR A 111 -10.18 -7.57 -0.13
N THR A 112 -9.23 -6.84 -0.71
CA THR A 112 -9.19 -6.53 -2.14
C THR A 112 -8.14 -7.41 -2.82
N LEU A 113 -8.61 -8.34 -3.67
CA LEU A 113 -7.77 -9.39 -4.27
C LEU A 113 -6.49 -8.89 -4.94
N GLN A 114 -6.53 -7.71 -5.57
CA GLN A 114 -5.38 -7.13 -6.27
C GLN A 114 -4.19 -6.79 -5.37
N TYR A 115 -4.45 -6.46 -4.09
CA TYR A 115 -3.43 -6.06 -3.13
C TYR A 115 -3.23 -7.10 -2.02
N ALA A 116 -4.06 -8.14 -1.99
CA ALA A 116 -4.05 -9.16 -0.97
C ALA A 116 -2.84 -10.08 -1.12
N ALA A 117 -2.17 -10.36 0.00
CA ALA A 117 -1.09 -11.32 0.05
C ALA A 117 -1.57 -12.74 -0.33
N PRO A 118 -0.68 -13.62 -0.83
CA PRO A 118 -1.04 -15.00 -1.17
C PRO A 118 -1.71 -15.76 -0.03
N GLU A 119 -1.25 -15.60 1.21
CA GLU A 119 -1.84 -16.23 2.39
C GLU A 119 -3.24 -15.70 2.74
N VAL A 120 -3.58 -14.48 2.33
CA VAL A 120 -4.92 -13.90 2.51
C VAL A 120 -5.88 -14.44 1.44
N SER A 121 -5.42 -14.45 0.19
CA SER A 121 -6.27 -14.80 -0.97
C SER A 121 -6.40 -16.30 -1.21
N ARG A 122 -5.35 -17.09 -0.97
CA ARG A 122 -5.34 -18.55 -1.16
C ARG A 122 -5.61 -19.30 0.14
N LYS A 123 -5.36 -18.68 1.30
CA LYS A 123 -5.51 -19.25 2.65
C LYS A 123 -4.61 -20.44 2.99
N GLU A 124 -4.05 -21.10 1.98
CA GLU A 124 -3.21 -22.30 2.10
C GLU A 124 -1.90 -22.18 1.31
N ASP A 125 -0.86 -22.87 1.80
CA ASP A 125 0.39 -23.04 1.07
C ASP A 125 0.26 -24.11 -0.04
N ARG A 126 1.34 -24.31 -0.81
CA ARG A 126 1.37 -25.31 -1.89
C ARG A 126 1.18 -26.76 -1.42
N SER A 127 1.28 -27.02 -0.11
CA SER A 127 1.04 -28.32 0.51
C SER A 127 -0.36 -28.46 1.11
N GLY A 128 -1.24 -27.47 0.93
CA GLY A 128 -2.60 -27.46 1.49
C GLY A 128 -2.65 -27.12 2.98
N ARG A 129 -1.56 -26.61 3.56
CA ARG A 129 -1.56 -26.18 4.97
C ARG A 129 -2.02 -24.73 5.05
N LYS A 130 -2.97 -24.47 5.94
CA LYS A 130 -3.42 -23.10 6.19
C LYS A 130 -2.27 -22.24 6.72
N ILE A 131 -2.16 -21.03 6.19
CA ILE A 131 -1.17 -20.05 6.60
C ILE A 131 -1.87 -18.97 7.44
N PRO A 132 -1.43 -18.69 8.67
CA PRO A 132 -2.01 -17.61 9.45
C PRO A 132 -1.72 -16.25 8.81
N ILE A 133 -2.71 -15.36 8.86
CA ILE A 133 -2.59 -13.97 8.44
C ILE A 133 -1.86 -13.22 9.55
N THR A 134 -0.72 -12.62 9.21
CA THR A 134 0.12 -11.84 10.13
C THR A 134 0.33 -10.44 9.57
N SER A 135 0.96 -9.55 10.35
CA SER A 135 1.44 -8.23 9.89
C SER A 135 2.20 -8.24 8.54
N LYS A 136 2.77 -9.39 8.15
CA LYS A 136 3.43 -9.58 6.84
C LYS A 136 2.48 -9.48 5.64
N ALA A 137 1.18 -9.66 5.83
CA ALA A 137 0.18 -9.43 4.79
C ALA A 137 0.17 -7.95 4.37
N ASP A 138 0.19 -7.02 5.33
CA ASP A 138 0.22 -5.59 5.05
C ASP A 138 1.54 -5.16 4.40
N VAL A 139 2.66 -5.82 4.74
CA VAL A 139 3.96 -5.62 4.08
C VAL A 139 3.87 -5.98 2.59
N TYR A 140 3.17 -7.06 2.24
CA TYR A 140 2.95 -7.41 0.84
C TYR A 140 2.12 -6.33 0.12
N SER A 141 1.01 -5.90 0.75
CA SER A 141 0.09 -4.94 0.17
C SER A 141 0.74 -3.58 -0.09
N ILE A 142 1.57 -3.06 0.82
CA ILE A 142 2.30 -1.80 0.56
C ILE A 142 3.31 -1.96 -0.58
N GLY A 143 3.95 -3.13 -0.70
CA GLY A 143 4.80 -3.48 -1.83
C GLY A 143 4.03 -3.49 -3.16
N ALA A 144 2.82 -4.06 -3.17
CA ALA A 144 1.93 -4.09 -4.32
C ALA A 144 1.54 -2.68 -4.79
N ILE A 145 1.23 -1.79 -3.84
CA ILE A 145 0.87 -0.39 -4.11
C ILE A 145 2.07 0.38 -4.68
N MET A 146 3.26 0.25 -4.07
CA MET A 146 4.48 0.85 -4.59
C MET A 146 4.79 0.38 -6.02
N LEU A 147 4.65 -0.94 -6.27
CA LEU A 147 4.82 -1.51 -7.60
C LEU A 147 3.83 -0.92 -8.61
N GLU A 148 2.56 -0.77 -8.26
CA GLU A 148 1.55 -0.16 -9.14
C GLU A 148 1.89 1.29 -9.48
N LEU A 149 2.29 2.09 -8.50
CA LEU A 149 2.65 3.50 -8.70
C LEU A 149 3.90 3.65 -9.57
N LEU A 150 4.92 2.82 -9.34
CA LEU A 150 6.16 2.86 -10.11
C LEU A 150 6.00 2.36 -11.55
N THR A 151 4.96 1.57 -11.83
CA THR A 151 4.69 1.02 -13.17
C THR A 151 3.53 1.70 -13.90
N GLU A 152 2.91 2.70 -13.27
CA GLU A 152 1.72 3.44 -13.75
C GLU A 152 0.56 2.52 -14.15
N GLY A 153 0.20 1.57 -13.28
CA GLY A 153 -0.94 0.70 -13.54
C GLY A 153 -0.73 -0.28 -14.71
N ALA A 154 0.51 -0.69 -14.96
CA ALA A 154 0.82 -1.74 -15.93
C ALA A 154 -0.10 -2.96 -15.77
N LYS A 155 -0.51 -3.57 -16.90
CA LYS A 155 -1.38 -4.75 -16.92
C LYS A 155 -0.92 -5.83 -15.94
N GLU A 156 -1.87 -6.50 -15.29
CA GLU A 156 -1.64 -7.50 -14.23
C GLU A 156 -0.66 -8.62 -14.64
N GLU A 157 -0.65 -8.99 -15.92
CA GLU A 157 0.30 -9.94 -16.53
C GLU A 157 1.77 -9.49 -16.37
N ASN A 158 2.05 -8.19 -16.51
CA ASN A 158 3.38 -7.61 -16.36
C ASN A 158 3.80 -7.55 -14.89
N LYS A 159 2.86 -7.32 -13.97
CA LYS A 159 3.09 -7.37 -12.52
C LYS A 159 3.41 -8.78 -12.03
N ARG A 160 2.76 -9.82 -12.59
CA ARG A 160 3.05 -11.22 -12.29
C ARG A 160 4.39 -11.69 -12.88
N TYR A 161 4.74 -11.21 -14.07
CA TYR A 161 6.07 -11.45 -14.66
C TYR A 161 7.18 -10.82 -13.81
N ALA A 162 6.97 -9.62 -13.26
CA ALA A 162 7.86 -8.96 -12.30
C ALA A 162 8.16 -9.83 -11.08
N ALA A 163 7.08 -10.31 -10.46
CA ALA A 163 7.12 -11.05 -9.21
C ALA A 163 7.75 -12.44 -9.37
N SER A 164 7.56 -13.06 -10.54
CA SER A 164 7.96 -14.45 -10.78
C SER A 164 9.42 -14.63 -11.19
N LYS A 165 10.09 -13.59 -11.73
CA LYS A 165 11.48 -13.72 -12.22
C LYS A 165 12.55 -13.13 -11.32
N SER A 166 12.22 -12.46 -10.21
CA SER A 166 13.17 -11.57 -9.54
C SER A 166 13.80 -10.56 -10.52
N ALA A 167 13.10 -10.28 -11.63
CA ALA A 167 13.50 -9.28 -12.59
C ALA A 167 13.44 -7.95 -11.86
N SER A 168 14.55 -7.22 -11.83
CA SER A 168 14.56 -5.92 -11.16
C SER A 168 13.42 -5.08 -11.71
N ILE A 169 12.68 -4.34 -10.88
CA ILE A 169 11.61 -3.45 -11.35
C ILE A 169 12.11 -2.53 -12.48
N TYR A 170 13.42 -2.24 -12.46
CA TYR A 170 14.19 -1.65 -13.55
C TYR A 170 14.10 -2.38 -14.91
N GLU A 171 14.23 -3.70 -14.98
CA GLU A 171 14.09 -4.47 -16.23
C GLU A 171 12.68 -4.35 -16.84
N LEU A 172 11.63 -4.23 -16.03
CA LEU A 172 10.26 -4.02 -16.51
C LEU A 172 10.03 -2.61 -17.04
N LEU A 173 10.65 -1.61 -16.40
CA LEU A 173 10.61 -0.23 -16.87
C LEU A 173 11.37 -0.07 -18.20
N GLU A 174 12.44 -0.83 -18.42
CA GLU A 174 13.18 -0.85 -19.70
C GLU A 174 12.49 -1.69 -20.79
N LEU A 175 11.75 -2.74 -20.46
CA LEU A 175 11.02 -3.57 -21.45
C LEU A 175 9.95 -2.78 -22.23
N LYS A 176 9.38 -1.70 -21.67
CA LYS A 176 8.47 -0.79 -22.39
C LYS A 176 9.13 0.01 -23.52
N LYS A 177 10.47 0.11 -23.61
CA LYS A 177 11.12 0.77 -24.76
C LYS A 177 10.95 -0.01 -26.07
N LYS A 178 10.72 -1.32 -26.02
CA LYS A 178 10.71 -2.19 -27.21
C LYS A 178 9.33 -2.43 -27.82
N GLN A 179 8.23 -2.07 -27.15
CA GLN A 179 6.88 -2.13 -27.69
C GLN A 179 6.33 -0.72 -27.83
N ARG A 180 6.78 -0.01 -28.87
CA ARG A 180 6.16 1.24 -29.30
C ARG A 180 4.89 0.90 -30.06
N ASP A 181 3.76 1.14 -29.43
CA ASP A 181 2.61 1.71 -30.11
C ASP A 181 1.97 2.75 -29.20
N HIS A 182 1.46 3.79 -29.86
CA HIS A 182 1.13 5.09 -29.33
C HIS A 182 0.21 5.08 -28.09
N ILE A 183 0.37 6.12 -27.26
CA ILE A 183 -0.35 6.44 -26.00
C ILE A 183 0.26 5.79 -24.75
N VAL A 184 1.35 6.35 -24.20
CA VAL A 184 1.71 6.09 -22.79
C VAL A 184 2.42 7.31 -22.21
N SER A 185 2.03 7.71 -21.01
CA SER A 185 2.71 8.64 -20.11
C SER A 185 4.24 8.45 -20.07
N ARG A 186 4.98 9.54 -19.77
CA ARG A 186 6.44 9.48 -19.60
C ARG A 186 6.79 8.42 -18.55
N PRO A 187 7.81 7.57 -18.76
CA PRO A 187 8.26 6.61 -17.76
C PRO A 187 8.45 7.28 -16.39
N VAL A 188 8.07 6.63 -15.29
CA VAL A 188 8.18 7.19 -13.92
C VAL A 188 9.56 7.76 -13.62
N LYS A 189 10.61 7.11 -14.14
CA LYS A 189 11.99 7.60 -14.06
C LYS A 189 12.14 9.04 -14.58
N GLU A 190 11.55 9.35 -15.73
CA GLU A 190 11.60 10.69 -16.34
C GLU A 190 10.62 11.64 -15.64
N LYS A 191 9.42 11.17 -15.30
CA LYS A 191 8.40 11.96 -14.60
C LYS A 191 8.89 12.48 -13.24
N TRP A 192 9.64 11.65 -12.52
CA TRP A 192 10.13 11.95 -11.18
C TRP A 192 11.63 12.25 -11.13
N ASN A 193 12.30 12.36 -12.28
CA ASN A 193 13.72 12.65 -12.41
C ASN A 193 14.62 11.70 -11.57
N LEU A 194 14.35 10.40 -11.63
CA LEU A 194 15.05 9.39 -10.84
C LEU A 194 16.36 8.95 -11.51
N ASN A 195 17.44 8.93 -10.74
CA ASN A 195 18.71 8.34 -11.18
C ASN A 195 18.70 6.81 -11.02
N LEU A 196 19.71 6.12 -11.57
CA LEU A 196 19.79 4.66 -11.53
C LEU A 196 19.88 4.11 -10.10
N GLU A 197 20.52 4.83 -9.18
CA GLU A 197 20.69 4.40 -7.81
C GLU A 197 19.37 4.46 -7.04
N MET A 198 18.62 5.56 -7.18
CA MET A 198 17.27 5.70 -6.62
C MET A 198 16.34 4.60 -7.12
N MET A 199 16.41 4.29 -8.42
CA MET A 199 15.63 3.21 -9.03
C MET A 199 15.99 1.83 -8.46
N LYS A 200 17.28 1.55 -8.25
CA LYS A 200 17.73 0.29 -7.63
C LYS A 200 17.26 0.20 -6.17
N ASN A 201 17.41 1.27 -5.41
CA ASN A 201 17.07 1.29 -4.00
C ASN A 201 15.57 1.06 -3.79
N ILE A 202 14.70 1.77 -4.52
CA ILE A 202 13.26 1.53 -4.42
C ILE A 202 12.87 0.14 -4.92
N SER A 203 13.53 -0.36 -5.96
CA SER A 203 13.30 -1.73 -6.46
C SER A 203 13.59 -2.77 -5.38
N THR A 204 14.71 -2.62 -4.66
CA THR A 204 15.09 -3.50 -3.56
C THR A 204 14.04 -3.49 -2.45
N ILE A 205 13.54 -2.31 -2.06
CA ILE A 205 12.48 -2.19 -1.05
C ILE A 205 11.22 -2.94 -1.50
N VAL A 206 10.72 -2.67 -2.71
CA VAL A 206 9.50 -3.32 -3.22
C VAL A 206 9.67 -4.83 -3.29
N MET A 207 10.80 -5.33 -3.81
CA MET A 207 11.04 -6.78 -3.91
C MET A 207 11.24 -7.46 -2.55
N SER A 208 11.69 -6.73 -1.54
CA SER A 208 11.76 -7.22 -0.17
C SER A 208 10.37 -7.37 0.47
N CYS A 209 9.38 -6.61 -0.01
CA CYS A 209 7.99 -6.65 0.42
C CYS A 209 7.17 -7.71 -0.35
N TYR A 210 7.32 -7.76 -1.67
CA TYR A 210 6.45 -8.47 -2.60
C TYR A 210 6.84 -9.95 -2.81
N LYS A 211 7.17 -10.67 -1.74
CA LYS A 211 7.55 -12.09 -1.80
C LYS A 211 6.37 -13.02 -1.53
N GLU A 212 6.39 -14.21 -2.12
CA GLU A 212 5.31 -15.20 -1.94
C GLU A 212 5.22 -15.66 -0.47
N ALA A 213 6.35 -16.04 0.14
CA ALA A 213 6.37 -16.53 1.52
C ALA A 213 6.43 -15.38 2.55
N PRO A 214 5.52 -15.32 3.55
CA PRO A 214 5.48 -14.23 4.54
C PRO A 214 6.77 -14.06 5.35
N ASN A 215 7.41 -15.17 5.71
CA ASN A 215 8.66 -15.19 6.49
C ASN A 215 9.88 -14.62 5.75
N GLN A 216 9.82 -14.52 4.41
CA GLN A 216 10.89 -13.94 3.62
C GLN A 216 10.77 -12.41 3.45
N ARG A 217 9.61 -11.85 3.80
CA ARG A 217 9.35 -10.41 3.71
C ARG A 217 10.00 -9.67 4.86
N VAL A 218 10.43 -8.43 4.63
CA VAL A 218 10.96 -7.54 5.68
C VAL A 218 9.88 -7.13 6.70
N SER A 219 10.24 -6.46 7.79
CA SER A 219 9.27 -5.87 8.72
C SER A 219 8.78 -4.52 8.18
N MET A 220 7.57 -4.09 8.56
CA MET A 220 7.06 -2.76 8.18
C MET A 220 7.97 -1.63 8.70
N GLN A 221 8.58 -1.82 9.88
CA GLN A 221 9.59 -0.93 10.43
C GLN A 221 10.79 -0.77 9.47
N ASN A 222 11.32 -1.88 8.94
CA ASN A 222 12.40 -1.83 7.96
C ASN A 222 11.97 -1.16 6.65
N VAL A 223 10.74 -1.41 6.17
CA VAL A 223 10.19 -0.71 4.98
C VAL A 223 10.20 0.80 5.19
N ARG A 224 9.67 1.26 6.32
CA ARG A 224 9.62 2.69 6.67
C ARG A 224 11.02 3.30 6.74
N ASP A 225 11.95 2.66 7.44
CA ASP A 225 13.31 3.18 7.59
C ASP A 225 14.03 3.26 6.24
N GLN A 226 13.90 2.25 5.39
CA GLN A 226 14.50 2.25 4.06
C GLN A 226 13.89 3.32 3.15
N LEU A 227 12.57 3.55 3.21
CA LEU A 227 11.92 4.63 2.47
C LEU A 227 12.45 6.01 2.87
N LEU A 228 12.66 6.25 4.16
CA LEU A 228 13.19 7.53 4.65
C LEU A 228 14.64 7.81 4.19
N LEU A 229 15.42 6.77 3.86
CA LEU A 229 16.76 6.91 3.26
C LEU A 229 16.73 7.35 1.79
N LEU A 230 15.55 7.39 1.15
CA LEU A 230 15.38 7.79 -0.25
C LEU A 230 15.05 9.28 -0.43
N LYS A 231 15.03 10.04 0.66
CA LYS A 231 14.80 11.48 0.68
C LYS A 231 15.99 12.28 0.16
#